data_AF-A0AAI8R6R9-F1
#
_entry.id   AF-A0AAI8R6R9-F1
#
_cell.length_a   1.000
_cell.length_b   1.000
_cell.length_c   1.000
_cell.angle_alpha   90.00
_cell.angle_beta   90.00
_cell.angle_gamma   90.00
#
_symmetry.space_group_name_H-M   'P 1'
#
loop_
_entity.id
_entity.type
_entity.pdbx_description
1 polymer ?
#
loop_
_entity_poly.entity_id
_entity_poly.type
_entity_poly.pdbx_seq_one_letter_code
_entity_poly.pdbx_strand_id
1 'polypeptide(L)'
;MNKKFVGFAKKFSADAVLCGPAMHYANFGMMAAQLALAFSEQGIPSVAAMSEENPAFAIYTEKINIIKMPKKGGIGLNDSYKNISHFISTLAHQNQSS
;
A
#
# COMPACT_ATOMS: atom_id res chain seq x y z
N MET A 1 -8.65 -12.27 9.71
CA MET A 1 -7.19 -12.03 9.68
C MET A 1 -6.85 -10.56 9.90
N ASN A 2 -7.52 -9.61 9.22
CA ASN A 2 -7.13 -8.19 9.19
C ASN A 2 -7.35 -7.40 10.49
N LYS A 3 -8.25 -7.83 11.38
CA LYS A 3 -8.58 -7.12 12.64
C LYS A 3 -7.38 -6.92 13.57
N LYS A 4 -6.42 -7.86 13.60
CA LYS A 4 -5.22 -7.74 14.43
C LYS A 4 -4.30 -6.62 13.93
N PHE A 5 -4.09 -6.55 12.62
CA PHE A 5 -3.25 -5.52 12.00
C PHE A 5 -3.87 -4.13 12.10
N VAL A 6 -5.20 -4.01 11.89
CA VAL A 6 -5.94 -2.77 12.16
C VAL A 6 -5.79 -2.36 13.63
N GLY A 7 -5.94 -3.31 14.56
CA GLY A 7 -5.74 -3.05 15.98
C GLY A 7 -4.33 -2.55 16.30
N PHE A 8 -3.30 -3.11 15.67
CA PHE A 8 -1.93 -2.62 15.80
C PHE A 8 -1.73 -1.21 15.23
N ALA A 9 -2.20 -0.95 14.01
CA ALA A 9 -2.08 0.37 13.41
C ALA A 9 -2.75 1.46 14.26
N LYS A 10 -3.94 1.19 14.82
CA LYS A 10 -4.61 2.10 15.76
C LYS A 10 -3.83 2.25 17.07
N LYS A 11 -3.33 1.14 17.63
CA LYS A 11 -2.59 1.15 18.90
C LYS A 11 -1.28 1.93 18.81
N PHE A 12 -0.60 1.85 17.67
CA PHE A 12 0.65 2.58 17.41
C PHE A 12 0.42 3.97 16.82
N SER A 13 -0.84 4.40 16.67
CA SER A 13 -1.20 5.67 16.03
C SER A 13 -0.46 5.87 14.70
N ALA A 14 -0.46 4.84 13.85
CA ALA A 14 0.23 4.90 12.57
C ALA A 14 -0.39 5.99 11.68
N ASP A 15 0.42 6.96 11.26
CA ASP A 15 -0.02 8.04 10.37
C ASP A 15 -0.38 7.52 8.96
N ALA A 16 0.34 6.50 8.50
CA ALA A 16 0.10 5.82 7.24
C ALA A 16 0.66 4.39 7.26
N VAL A 17 0.09 3.51 6.42
CA VAL A 17 0.56 2.11 6.28
C VAL A 17 0.92 1.77 4.85
N LEU A 18 2.16 1.30 4.63
CA LEU A 18 2.62 0.72 3.37
C LEU A 18 2.38 -0.79 3.36
N CYS A 19 1.57 -1.27 2.41
CA CYS A 19 1.36 -2.70 2.16
C CYS A 19 2.13 -3.12 0.90
N GLY A 20 3.36 -3.64 1.05
CA GLY A 20 4.20 -4.06 -0.07
C GLY A 20 5.69 -3.81 0.18
N PRO A 21 6.55 -3.86 -0.85
CA PRO A 21 6.25 -3.95 -2.28
C PRO A 21 6.06 -5.38 -2.78
N ALA A 22 4.97 -5.65 -3.50
CA ALA A 22 4.59 -6.99 -3.93
C ALA A 22 5.02 -7.40 -5.34
N MET A 23 5.53 -6.46 -6.15
CA MET A 23 5.97 -6.74 -7.54
C MET A 23 4.90 -7.55 -8.31
N HIS A 24 5.29 -8.59 -9.05
CA HIS A 24 4.38 -9.50 -9.76
C HIS A 24 3.97 -10.74 -8.93
N TYR A 25 4.28 -10.78 -7.62
CA TYR A 25 3.91 -11.93 -6.80
C TYR A 25 2.40 -11.90 -6.49
N ALA A 26 1.63 -12.73 -7.19
CA ALA A 26 0.16 -12.71 -7.14
C ALA A 26 -0.42 -12.83 -5.73
N ASN A 27 -0.05 -13.88 -4.98
CA ASN A 27 -0.58 -14.11 -3.63
C ASN A 27 -0.22 -12.98 -2.66
N PHE A 28 0.99 -12.45 -2.79
CA PHE A 28 1.45 -11.36 -1.93
C PHE A 28 0.79 -10.03 -2.28
N GLY A 29 0.57 -9.74 -3.57
CA GLY A 29 -0.20 -8.59 -4.02
C GLY A 29 -1.65 -8.62 -3.57
N MET A 30 -2.30 -9.79 -3.65
CA MET A 30 -3.66 -9.98 -3.16
C MET A 30 -3.77 -9.71 -1.66
N MET A 31 -2.85 -10.27 -0.86
CA MET A 31 -2.82 -10.02 0.58
C MET A 31 -2.55 -8.54 0.90
N ALA A 32 -1.59 -7.91 0.21
CA ALA A 32 -1.26 -6.51 0.42
C ALA A 32 -2.43 -5.58 0.08
N ALA A 33 -3.13 -5.83 -1.04
CA ALA A 33 -4.31 -5.08 -1.43
C ALA A 33 -5.47 -5.28 -0.45
N GLN A 34 -5.74 -6.51 -0.02
CA GLN A 34 -6.77 -6.80 0.98
C GLN A 34 -6.51 -6.11 2.32
N LEU A 35 -5.24 -6.03 2.72
CA LEU A 35 -4.85 -5.38 3.95
C LEU A 35 -4.99 -3.86 3.85
N ALA A 36 -4.52 -3.24 2.76
CA ALA A 36 -4.73 -1.82 2.48
C ALA A 36 -6.22 -1.46 2.43
N LEU A 37 -7.06 -2.30 1.82
CA LEU A 37 -8.51 -2.08 1.81
C LEU A 37 -9.08 -2.07 3.22
N ALA A 38 -8.71 -3.06 4.05
CA ALA A 38 -9.17 -3.14 5.42
C ALA A 38 -8.70 -1.97 6.30
N PHE A 39 -7.53 -1.38 6.01
CA PHE A 39 -7.07 -0.16 6.67
C PHE A 39 -7.88 1.06 6.21
N SER A 40 -8.08 1.19 4.89
CA SER A 40 -8.86 2.28 4.30
C SER A 40 -10.31 2.30 4.81
N GLU A 41 -10.97 1.14 4.88
CA GLU A 41 -12.32 0.99 5.46
C GLU A 41 -12.39 1.38 6.95
N GLN A 42 -11.25 1.39 7.64
CA GLN A 42 -11.13 1.75 9.06
C GLN A 42 -10.67 3.19 9.27
N GLY A 43 -10.58 3.99 8.19
CA GLY A 43 -10.12 5.37 8.22
C GLY A 43 -8.62 5.52 8.43
N ILE A 44 -7.84 4.44 8.27
CA ILE A 44 -6.37 4.48 8.40
C ILE A 44 -5.80 4.70 7.00
N PRO A 45 -5.03 5.77 6.78
CA PRO A 45 -4.37 6.02 5.51
C PRO A 45 -3.45 4.86 5.16
N SER A 46 -3.67 4.27 4.00
CA SER A 46 -2.87 3.14 3.54
C SER A 46 -2.66 3.16 2.03
N VAL A 47 -1.59 2.51 1.62
CA VAL A 47 -1.19 2.39 0.23
C VAL A 47 -0.58 1.02 -0.01
N ALA A 48 -0.94 0.38 -1.12
CA ALA A 48 -0.28 -0.83 -1.57
C ALA A 48 0.75 -0.52 -2.65
N ALA A 49 1.81 -1.30 -2.75
CA ALA A 49 2.79 -1.16 -3.84
C ALA A 49 2.94 -2.49 -4.58
N MET A 50 2.69 -2.50 -5.88
CA MET A 50 2.76 -3.72 -6.70
C MET A 50 2.94 -3.41 -8.19
N SER A 51 3.24 -4.45 -8.98
CA SER A 51 3.31 -4.33 -10.44
C SER A 51 1.91 -4.41 -11.06
N GLU A 52 1.72 -3.77 -12.21
CA GLU A 52 0.47 -3.86 -12.99
C GLU A 52 0.16 -5.30 -13.44
N GLU A 53 1.19 -6.15 -13.55
CA GLU A 53 1.03 -7.57 -13.86
C GLU A 53 0.48 -8.38 -12.69
N ASN A 54 0.39 -7.78 -11.50
CA ASN A 54 -0.21 -8.44 -10.36
C ASN A 54 -1.74 -8.45 -10.54
N PRO A 55 -2.42 -9.61 -10.42
CA PRO A 55 -3.88 -9.67 -10.55
C PRO A 55 -4.60 -8.76 -9.54
N ALA A 56 -3.98 -8.50 -8.38
CA ALA A 56 -4.52 -7.58 -7.38
C ALA A 56 -4.62 -6.14 -7.88
N PHE A 57 -3.77 -5.72 -8.82
CA PHE A 57 -3.78 -4.37 -9.37
C PHE A 57 -5.14 -4.07 -10.03
N ALA A 58 -5.58 -4.93 -10.95
CA ALA A 58 -6.86 -4.75 -11.65
C ALA A 58 -8.08 -4.83 -10.71
N ILE A 59 -8.02 -5.65 -9.66
CA ILE A 59 -9.14 -5.87 -8.74
C ILE A 59 -9.31 -4.71 -7.74
N TYR A 60 -8.20 -4.09 -7.33
CA TYR A 60 -8.17 -3.18 -6.19
C TYR A 60 -7.78 -1.74 -6.55
N THR A 61 -7.32 -1.44 -7.77
CA THR A 61 -6.90 -0.07 -8.17
C THR A 61 -8.01 0.97 -8.06
N GLU A 62 -9.28 0.59 -8.11
CA GLU A 62 -10.42 1.50 -7.94
C GLU A 62 -10.84 1.67 -6.47
N LYS A 63 -10.35 0.78 -5.58
CA LYS A 63 -10.79 0.70 -4.18
C LYS A 63 -9.75 1.25 -3.20
N ILE A 64 -8.48 1.20 -3.56
CA ILE A 64 -7.36 1.61 -2.70
C ILE A 64 -6.30 2.35 -3.50
N ASN A 65 -5.45 3.08 -2.79
CA ASN A 65 -4.25 3.67 -3.39
C ASN A 65 -3.23 2.56 -3.70
N ILE A 66 -2.83 2.45 -4.96
CA ILE A 66 -1.79 1.52 -5.40
C ILE A 66 -0.68 2.27 -6.13
N ILE A 67 0.55 2.11 -5.64
CA ILE A 67 1.75 2.61 -6.29
C ILE A 67 2.26 1.54 -7.25
N LYS A 68 2.36 1.94 -8.52
CA LYS A 68 2.91 1.10 -9.59
C LYS A 68 4.41 0.92 -9.39
N MET A 69 4.85 -0.32 -9.47
CA MET A 69 6.26 -0.69 -9.41
C MET A 69 6.66 -1.63 -10.56
N PRO A 70 7.94 -1.65 -10.94
CA PRO A 70 8.43 -2.61 -11.90
C PRO A 70 8.34 -4.04 -11.36
N LYS A 71 8.39 -4.98 -12.29
CA LYS A 71 8.54 -6.42 -12.03
C LYS A 71 9.86 -6.67 -11.29
N LYS A 72 9.99 -7.83 -10.64
CA LYS A 72 11.30 -8.28 -10.12
C LYS A 72 12.34 -8.26 -11.24
N GLY A 73 13.48 -7.59 -11.00
CA GLY A 73 14.56 -7.46 -11.99
C GLY A 73 14.30 -6.41 -13.08
N GLY A 74 13.20 -5.67 -13.01
CA GLY A 74 12.94 -4.55 -13.91
C GLY A 74 13.78 -3.31 -13.60
N ILE A 75 13.98 -2.48 -14.61
CA ILE A 75 14.67 -1.18 -14.50
C ILE A 75 13.69 -0.19 -13.84
N GLY A 76 14.20 0.74 -13.01
CA GLY A 76 13.37 1.77 -12.34
C GLY A 76 12.90 1.43 -10.92
N LEU A 77 13.50 0.42 -10.29
CA LEU A 77 13.18 0.07 -8.90
C LEU A 77 13.51 1.21 -7.92
N ASN A 78 14.63 1.91 -8.12
CA ASN A 78 15.02 3.05 -7.29
C ASN A 78 14.00 4.20 -7.37
N ASP A 79 13.52 4.52 -8.57
CA ASP A 79 12.53 5.58 -8.74
C ASP A 79 11.18 5.20 -8.13
N SER A 80 10.84 3.92 -8.20
CA SER A 80 9.64 3.39 -7.53
C SER A 80 9.75 3.48 -6.01
N TYR A 81 10.93 3.22 -5.42
CA TYR A 81 11.14 3.44 -3.98
C TYR A 81 11.06 4.92 -3.59
N LYS A 82 11.59 5.83 -4.42
CA LYS A 82 11.44 7.28 -4.19
C LYS A 82 9.96 7.68 -4.22
N ASN A 83 9.20 7.16 -5.17
CA ASN A 83 7.76 7.41 -5.27
C ASN A 83 6.99 6.86 -4.07
N ILE A 84 7.32 5.64 -3.60
CA ILE A 84 6.75 5.09 -2.36
C ILE A 84 7.03 6.01 -1.19
N SER A 85 8.29 6.36 -0.98
CA SER A 85 8.73 7.19 0.14
C SER A 85 8.02 8.55 0.13
N HIS A 86 7.98 9.21 -1.02
CA HIS A 86 7.28 10.47 -1.18
C HIS A 86 5.79 10.33 -0.89
N PHE A 87 5.13 9.35 -1.53
CA PHE A 87 3.68 9.18 -1.40
C PHE A 87 3.27 8.84 0.04
N ILE A 88 3.95 7.91 0.70
CA ILE A 88 3.60 7.57 2.08
C ILE A 88 3.90 8.71 3.05
N SER A 89 4.96 9.48 2.80
CA SER A 89 5.25 10.67 3.60
C SER A 89 4.13 11.71 3.42
N THR A 90 3.67 11.96 2.20
CA THR A 90 2.52 12.85 1.96
C THR A 90 1.25 12.31 2.62
N LEU A 91 1.00 11.00 2.52
CA LEU A 91 -0.18 10.36 3.11
C LEU A 91 -0.19 10.47 4.64
N ALA A 92 0.98 10.32 5.28
CA ALA A 92 1.14 10.48 6.71
C ALA A 92 0.88 11.93 7.15
N HIS A 93 1.45 12.91 6.44
CA HIS A 93 1.31 14.33 6.81
C HIS A 93 -0.04 14.95 6.41
N GLN A 94 -0.83 14.33 5.52
CA GLN A 94 -2.19 14.79 5.19
C GLN A 94 -3.14 14.81 6.40
N ASN A 95 -2.81 14.10 7.49
CA ASN A 95 -3.56 14.13 8.75
C ASN A 95 -3.06 15.19 9.77
N GLN A 96 -2.06 16.01 9.42
CA GLN A 96 -1.54 17.09 10.28
C GLN A 96 -2.02 18.49 9.87
N SER A 97 -2.84 18.61 8.82
CA SER A 97 -3.47 19.87 8.41
C SER A 97 -4.95 19.89 8.80
N SER A 98 -5.24 20.08 10.08
CA SER A 98 -6.51 20.60 10.61
C SER A 98 -6.28 21.24 11.96
#